data_AF-A0A7G9Z507-F1
#
_entry.id   AF-A0A7G9Z507-F1
#
_cell.length_a   1.000
_cell.length_b   1.000
_cell.length_c   1.000
_cell.angle_alpha   90.00
_cell.angle_beta   90.00
_cell.angle_gamma   90.00
#
_symmetry.space_group_name_H-M   'P 1'
#
loop_
_entity.id
_entity.type
_entity.pdbx_description
1 polymer ?
#
loop_
_entity_poly.entity_id
_entity_poly.type
_entity_poly.pdbx_seq_one_letter_code
_entity_poly.pdbx_strand_id
1 'polypeptide(L)' 'MISRTCFERKWITNKHRETNADPILIEKAIYAFELLGNLVENGINLIFKGGTGLMLLIPELKRLSIIKQLFDLRILFE' A
#
# COMPACT_ATOMS: atom_id res chain seq x y z
N MET A 1 -5.49 -9.71 2.45
CA MET A 1 -6.14 -9.03 1.32
C MET A 1 -6.51 -7.61 1.70
N ILE A 2 -6.49 -6.68 0.75
CA ILE A 2 -6.90 -5.28 0.99
C ILE A 2 -8.42 -5.19 1.08
N SER A 3 -8.93 -4.39 2.01
CA SER A 3 -10.37 -4.13 2.12
C SER A 3 -10.96 -3.61 0.80
N ARG A 4 -12.08 -4.21 0.36
CA ARG A 4 -12.75 -3.86 -0.90
C ARG A 4 -13.17 -2.39 -0.97
N THR A 5 -13.41 -1.75 0.16
CA THR A 5 -13.74 -0.32 0.22
C THR A 5 -12.61 0.57 -0.30
N CYS A 6 -11.34 0.11 -0.26
CA CYS A 6 -10.20 0.89 -0.74
C CYS A 6 -10.24 1.13 -2.25
N PHE A 7 -10.89 0.24 -3.01
CA PHE A 7 -11.04 0.37 -4.46
C PHE A 7 -12.16 1.33 -4.86
N GLU A 8 -12.94 1.82 -3.89
CA GLU A 8 -13.99 2.78 -4.17
C GLU A 8 -13.41 4.18 -4.41
N ARG A 9 -13.90 4.85 -5.47
CA ARG A 9 -13.52 6.24 -5.78
C ARG A 9 -13.72 7.16 -4.58
N LYS A 10 -14.77 6.93 -3.76
CA LYS A 10 -15.02 7.71 -2.55
C LYS A 10 -13.87 7.58 -1.55
N TRP A 11 -13.38 6.38 -1.33
CA TRP A 11 -12.26 6.12 -0.43
C TRP A 11 -10.97 6.77 -0.95
N ILE A 12 -10.67 6.59 -2.24
CA ILE A 12 -9.49 7.21 -2.88
C ILE A 12 -9.55 8.73 -2.78
N THR A 13 -10.72 9.33 -3.03
CA THR A 13 -10.92 10.78 -2.94
C THR A 13 -10.75 11.28 -1.50
N ASN A 14 -11.30 10.55 -0.52
CA ASN A 14 -11.12 10.90 0.89
C ASN A 14 -9.64 10.81 1.29
N LYS A 15 -8.93 9.76 0.85
CA LYS A 15 -7.51 9.61 1.13
C LYS A 15 -6.66 10.68 0.47
N HIS A 16 -6.96 11.07 -0.75
CA HIS A 16 -6.33 12.22 -1.40
C HIS A 16 -6.43 13.48 -0.54
N ARG A 17 -7.61 13.76 0.04
CA ARG A 17 -7.81 14.92 0.93
C ARG A 17 -7.02 14.84 2.23
N GLU A 18 -6.85 13.64 2.77
CA GLU A 18 -6.12 13.43 4.02
C GLU A 18 -4.59 13.53 3.84
N THR A 19 -4.08 13.04 2.71
CA THR A 19 -2.63 12.87 2.50
C THR A 19 -2.03 13.85 1.49
N ASN A 20 -2.88 14.61 0.77
CA ASN A 20 -2.50 15.42 -0.39
C ASN A 20 -1.76 14.63 -1.50
N ALA A 21 -1.82 13.29 -1.47
CA ALA A 21 -1.20 12.45 -2.47
C ALA A 21 -2.06 12.36 -3.73
N ASP A 22 -1.43 12.24 -4.90
CA ASP A 22 -2.13 12.11 -6.17
C ASP A 22 -3.11 10.91 -6.13
N PRO A 23 -4.41 11.11 -6.43
CA PRO A 23 -5.42 10.04 -6.37
C PRO A 23 -5.11 8.87 -7.33
N ILE A 24 -4.45 9.12 -8.46
CA ILE A 24 -4.00 8.09 -9.40
C ILE A 24 -2.88 7.26 -8.76
N LEU A 25 -1.97 7.88 -8.01
CA LEU A 25 -0.93 7.15 -7.29
C LEU A 25 -1.52 6.31 -6.14
N ILE A 26 -2.53 6.83 -5.45
CA ILE A 26 -3.29 6.08 -4.42
C ILE A 26 -3.90 4.83 -5.02
N GLU A 27 -4.63 4.98 -6.13
CA GLU A 27 -5.26 3.88 -6.85
C GLU A 27 -4.22 2.84 -7.31
N LYS A 28 -3.14 3.28 -7.97
CA LYS A 28 -2.05 2.39 -8.42
C LYS A 28 -1.42 1.61 -7.27
N ALA A 29 -1.24 2.24 -6.12
CA ALA A 29 -0.67 1.59 -4.95
C ALA A 29 -1.61 0.50 -4.40
N ILE A 30 -2.92 0.77 -4.31
CA ILE A 30 -3.92 -0.24 -3.90
C ILE A 30 -3.83 -1.47 -4.80
N TYR A 31 -3.86 -1.29 -6.13
CA TYR A 31 -3.78 -2.40 -7.08
C TYR A 31 -2.44 -3.14 -7.01
N ALA A 32 -1.33 -2.42 -6.83
CA ALA A 32 -0.01 -3.03 -6.69
C ALA A 32 0.07 -3.92 -5.44
N PHE A 33 -0.48 -3.46 -4.31
CA PHE A 33 -0.47 -4.23 -3.07
C PHE A 33 -1.46 -5.42 -3.11
N GLU A 34 -2.62 -5.29 -3.74
CA GLU A 34 -3.54 -6.42 -3.93
C GLU A 34 -2.91 -7.50 -4.82
N LEU A 35 -2.27 -7.09 -5.92
CA LEU A 35 -1.51 -8.01 -6.76
C LEU A 35 -0.41 -8.70 -5.97
N LEU A 36 0.37 -7.95 -5.18
CA LEU A 36 1.42 -8.48 -4.33
C LEU A 36 0.88 -9.54 -3.35
N GLY A 37 -0.23 -9.24 -2.68
CA GLY A 37 -0.92 -10.18 -1.78
C GLY A 37 -1.33 -11.46 -2.51
N ASN A 38 -1.97 -11.33 -3.67
CA ASN A 38 -2.39 -12.48 -4.47
C ASN A 38 -1.22 -13.34 -4.94
N LEU A 39 -0.08 -12.74 -5.33
CA LEU A 39 1.11 -13.50 -5.72
C LEU A 39 1.64 -14.33 -4.54
N VAL A 40 1.70 -13.74 -3.35
CA VAL A 40 2.14 -14.43 -2.13
C VAL A 40 1.18 -15.56 -1.74
N GLU A 41 -0.14 -15.32 -1.80
CA GLU A 41 -1.16 -16.35 -1.52
C GLU A 41 -1.10 -17.52 -2.51
N ASN A 42 -0.70 -17.27 -3.76
CA ASN A 42 -0.49 -18.31 -4.77
C ASN A 42 0.90 -18.98 -4.66
N GLY A 43 1.62 -18.79 -3.56
CA GLY A 43 2.87 -19.48 -3.27
C GLY A 43 4.09 -18.90 -3.99
N ILE A 44 3.99 -17.69 -4.56
CA ILE A 44 5.14 -17.02 -5.17
C ILE A 44 6.02 -16.46 -4.05
N ASN A 45 7.23 -17.00 -3.94
CA ASN A 45 8.21 -16.55 -2.97
C ASN A 45 8.86 -15.23 -3.43
N LEU A 46 8.38 -14.11 -2.89
CA LEU A 46 8.90 -12.79 -3.22
C LEU A 46 10.14 -12.46 -2.39
N ILE A 47 11.27 -12.23 -3.08
CA ILE A 47 12.49 -11.72 -2.46
C ILE A 47 12.52 -10.21 -2.65
N PHE A 48 12.10 -9.47 -1.61
CA PHE A 48 12.27 -8.03 -1.59
C PHE A 48 13.76 -7.68 -1.48
N LYS A 49 14.28 -6.91 -2.44
CA LYS A 49 15.66 -6.43 -2.47
C LYS A 49 15.68 -4.90 -2.31
N GLY A 50 16.71 -4.38 -1.61
CA GLY A 50 16.88 -2.95 -1.35
C GLY A 50 16.13 -2.45 -0.10
N GLY A 51 16.49 -1.26 0.40
CA GLY A 51 15.94 -0.71 1.64
C GLY A 51 14.42 -0.47 1.63
N THR A 52 13.88 -0.14 0.46
CA THR A 52 12.44 0.09 0.24
C THR A 52 11.63 -1.21 0.27
N GLY A 53 12.20 -2.29 -0.26
CA GLY A 53 11.56 -3.61 -0.21
C GLY A 53 11.56 -4.17 1.21
N LEU A 54 12.62 -3.93 1.96
CA LEU A 54 12.72 -4.28 3.39
C LEU A 54 11.69 -3.57 4.26
N MET A 55 11.33 -2.32 3.95
CA MET A 55 10.28 -1.58 4.66
C MET A 55 8.93 -2.31 4.66
N LEU A 56 8.60 -3.07 3.62
CA LEU A 56 7.35 -3.83 3.52
C LEU A 56 7.29 -5.04 4.46
N LEU A 57 8.44 -5.48 4.98
CA LEU A 57 8.55 -6.63 5.89
C LEU A 57 8.55 -6.22 7.38
N ILE A 58 8.57 -4.91 7.67
CA ILE A 58 8.67 -4.40 9.05
C ILE A 58 7.25 -4.07 9.56
N PRO A 59 6.77 -4.74 10.62
CA PRO A 59 5.40 -4.61 11.11
C PRO A 59 5.07 -3.21 11.67
N GLU A 60 6.07 -2.41 12.05
CA GLU A 60 5.90 -1.00 12.42
C GLU A 60 6.86 -0.09 11.66
N LEU A 61 6.32 0.64 10.70
CA LEU A 61 7.07 1.50 9.79
C LEU A 61 7.36 2.86 10.43
N LYS A 62 8.57 3.06 10.96
CA LYS A 62 9.00 4.32 11.60
C LYS A 62 9.86 5.28 10.76
N ARG A 63 10.16 5.02 9.48
CA ARG A 63 10.78 6.05 8.62
C ARG A 63 10.56 5.79 7.15
N LEU A 64 9.88 6.73 6.49
CA LEU A 64 9.29 6.62 5.17
C LEU A 64 10.08 7.46 4.16
N SER A 65 10.78 6.82 3.21
CA SER A 65 11.30 7.45 1.99
C SER A 65 11.35 6.39 0.90
N ILE A 66 10.26 6.19 0.17
CA ILE A 66 10.17 6.59 -1.26
C ILE A 66 8.77 7.10 -1.63
N ILE A 67 7.84 7.06 -0.68
CA ILE A 67 6.43 7.43 -0.82
C ILE A 67 6.14 8.43 0.30
N LYS A 68 6.48 9.71 0.17
CA LYS A 68 6.49 10.62 1.34
C LYS A 68 5.10 10.93 1.95
N GLN A 69 4.01 10.27 1.54
CA GLN A 69 2.70 10.47 2.16
C GLN A 69 1.60 9.43 1.83
N LEU A 70 1.90 8.26 1.24
CA LEU A 70 0.85 7.27 1.07
C LEU A 70 1.00 6.13 2.08
N PHE A 71 0.00 6.05 2.96
CA PHE A 71 -0.35 4.91 3.80
C PHE A 71 0.46 4.72 5.09
N ASP A 72 -0.16 5.12 6.20
CA ASP A 72 -0.04 4.35 7.42
C ASP A 72 -0.66 2.96 7.13
N LEU A 73 0.16 1.91 7.13
CA LEU A 73 -0.23 0.55 6.78
C LEU A 73 -1.33 -0.01 7.70
N ARG A 74 -1.57 0.61 8.85
CA ARG A 74 -2.72 0.30 9.70
C ARG A 74 -4.06 0.41 8.98
N ILE A 75 -4.17 1.28 7.97
CA ILE A 75 -5.44 1.49 7.25
C ILE A 75 -5.66 0.44 6.13
N LEU A 76 -4.62 -0.30 5.75
CA LEU A 76 -4.69 -1.31 4.69
C LEU A 76 -4.99 -2.73 5.24
N PHE A 77 -4.85 -2.93 6.54
CA PHE A 77 -4.94 -4.24 7.20
C PHE A 77 -5.96 -4.32 8.35
N GLU A 78 -6.79 -3.28 8.55
CA GLU A 78 -8.07 -3.39 9.27
C GLU A 78 -9.25 -3.52 8.30
#